data_AF-F8IG76-F1
#
_entry.id   AF-F8IG76-F1
#
_cell.length_a   1.000
_cell.length_b   1.000
_cell.length_c   1.000
_cell.angle_alpha   90.00
_cell.angle_beta   90.00
_cell.angle_gamma   90.00
#
_symmetry.space_group_name_H-M   'P 1'
#
loop_
_entity.id
_entity.type
_entity.pdbx_description
1 polymer ?
#
loop_
_entity_poly.entity_id
_entity_poly.type
_entity_poly.pdbx_seq_one_letter_code
_entity_poly.pdbx_strand_id
1 'polypeptide(L)' 'MNRFLDLRFMIGVLFIVYGVVLGLYGAVADPHTPSLHTNIDLWWGGVCLLFGILFLIASFAKPSE' A
#
# COMPACT_ATOMS: atom_id res chain seq x y z
N MET A 1 0.65 17.33 18.75
CA MET A 1 0.51 17.11 17.30
C MET A 1 -0.26 15.82 17.10
N ASN A 2 -1.57 15.89 16.89
CA ASN A 2 -2.41 14.71 16.74
C ASN A 2 -2.13 14.09 15.36
N ARG A 3 -1.25 13.09 15.29
CA ARG A 3 -0.86 12.44 14.02
C ARG A 3 -2.04 11.80 13.28
N PHE A 4 -3.12 11.49 14.00
CA PHE A 4 -4.39 11.04 13.41
C PHE A 4 -5.09 12.09 12.55
N LEU A 5 -4.80 13.39 12.74
CA LEU A 5 -5.29 14.47 11.88
C LEU A 5 -4.36 14.75 10.69
N ASP A 6 -3.22 14.04 10.58
CA ASP A 6 -2.36 14.14 9.40
C ASP A 6 -2.89 13.21 8.32
N LEU A 7 -3.44 13.82 7.26
CA LEU A 7 -3.97 13.12 6.10
C LEU A 7 -2.94 12.17 5.48
N ARG A 8 -1.65 12.52 5.51
CA ARG A 8 -0.57 11.67 4.97
C ARG A 8 -0.40 10.39 5.77
N PHE A 9 -0.52 10.47 7.08
CA PHE A 9 -0.45 9.31 7.97
C PHE A 9 -1.64 8.38 7.72
N MET A 10 -2.87 8.91 7.69
CA MET A 10 -4.07 8.11 7.41
C MET A 10 -4.02 7.43 6.03
N ILE A 11 -3.65 8.18 4.99
CA ILE A 11 -3.51 7.64 3.63
C ILE A 11 -2.42 6.56 3.58
N GLY A 12 -1.26 6.81 4.20
CA GLY A 12 -0.17 5.85 4.25
C GLY A 12 -0.58 4.52 4.90
N VAL A 13 -1.28 4.58 6.03
CA VAL A 13 -1.80 3.38 6.71
C VAL A 13 -2.81 2.64 5.84
N LEU A 14 -3.75 3.33 5.19
CA LEU A 14 -4.73 2.70 4.30
C LEU A 14 -4.06 1.96 3.14
N PHE A 15 -3.10 2.59 2.46
CA PHE A 15 -2.36 1.99 1.36
C PHE A 15 -1.54 0.77 1.79
N ILE A 16 -0.94 0.81 2.99
CA ILE A 16 -0.24 -0.36 3.54
C ILE A 16 -1.23 -1.50 3.79
N VAL A 17 -2.35 -1.25 4.46
CA VAL A 17 -3.34 -2.28 4.78
C VAL A 17 -3.88 -2.93 3.51
N TYR A 18 -4.30 -2.13 2.52
CA TYR A 18 -4.77 -2.66 1.24
C TYR A 18 -3.66 -3.37 0.47
N GLY A 19 -2.44 -2.82 0.47
CA GLY A 19 -1.30 -3.45 -0.20
C GLY A 19 -0.92 -4.80 0.40
N VAL A 20 -0.96 -4.95 1.73
CA VAL A 20 -0.76 -6.24 2.40
C VAL A 20 -1.86 -7.23 2.01
N VAL A 21 -3.12 -6.82 2.07
CA VAL A 21 -4.25 -7.71 1.74
C VAL A 21 -4.18 -8.17 0.28
N LEU A 22 -3.97 -7.23 -0.66
CA LEU A 22 -3.90 -7.54 -2.09
C LEU A 22 -2.65 -8.36 -2.43
N GLY A 23 -1.51 -8.03 -1.81
CA GLY A 23 -0.26 -8.76 -2.00
C GLY A 23 -0.32 -10.18 -1.45
N LEU A 24 -0.92 -10.39 -0.27
CA LEU A 24 -1.15 -11.73 0.27
C LEU A 24 -2.14 -12.51 -0.59
N TYR A 25 -3.21 -11.87 -1.05
CA TYR A 25 -4.18 -12.50 -1.95
C TYR A 25 -3.48 -12.92 -3.25
N GLY A 26 -2.73 -12.04 -3.90
CA GLY A 26 -1.96 -12.39 -5.09
C GLY A 26 -0.89 -13.46 -4.85
N ALA A 27 -0.27 -13.50 -3.66
CA ALA A 27 0.76 -14.51 -3.37
C ALA A 27 0.20 -15.91 -3.04
N VAL A 28 -0.98 -15.97 -2.43
CA VAL A 28 -1.57 -17.23 -1.92
C VAL A 28 -2.69 -17.75 -2.82
N ALA A 29 -3.48 -16.88 -3.42
CA ALA A 29 -4.52 -17.28 -4.36
C ALA A 29 -3.87 -17.69 -5.68
N ASP A 30 -4.25 -18.87 -6.16
CA ASP A 30 -3.83 -19.34 -7.47
C ASP A 30 -4.42 -18.42 -8.55
N PRO A 31 -3.61 -17.78 -9.41
CA PRO A 31 -4.10 -16.90 -10.47
C PRO A 31 -4.74 -17.73 -11.58
N HIS A 32 -5.90 -18.33 -11.29
CA HIS A 32 -6.65 -19.17 -12.21
C HIS A 32 -7.46 -18.37 -13.24
N THR A 33 -7.16 -17.09 -13.47
CA THR A 33 -7.73 -16.30 -14.57
C THR A 33 -6.93 -16.49 -15.85
N PRO A 34 -7.42 -17.25 -16.84
CA PRO A 34 -6.66 -17.59 -18.05
C PRO A 34 -6.35 -16.38 -18.95
N SER A 35 -7.08 -15.27 -18.76
CA SER A 35 -6.95 -14.04 -19.54
C SER A 35 -5.81 -13.13 -19.09
N LEU A 36 -5.26 -13.34 -17.89
CA LEU A 36 -4.21 -12.51 -17.33
C LEU A 36 -2.99 -13.37 -16.98
N HIS A 37 -2.00 -13.34 -17.86
CA HIS A 37 -0.71 -14.04 -17.69
C HIS A 37 0.08 -13.58 -16.45
N THR A 38 -0.32 -12.45 -15.85
CA THR A 38 0.39 -11.82 -14.73
C THR A 38 -0.55 -11.70 -13.55
N ASN A 39 -0.02 -12.00 -12.35
CA ASN A 39 -0.73 -11.87 -11.09
C ASN A 39 -0.93 -10.37 -10.73
N ILE A 40 -2.04 -9.80 -11.18
CA ILE A 40 -2.30 -8.36 -11.06
C ILE A 40 -2.47 -7.91 -9.62
N ASP A 41 -3.02 -8.78 -8.78
CA ASP A 41 -3.22 -8.54 -7.34
C ASP A 41 -1.88 -8.38 -6.63
N LEU A 42 -0.89 -9.21 -6.98
CA LEU A 42 0.45 -9.10 -6.42
C LEU A 42 1.16 -7.79 -6.86
N TRP A 43 1.04 -7.43 -8.14
CA TRP A 43 1.65 -6.20 -8.67
C TRP A 43 1.03 -4.94 -8.05
N TRP A 44 -0.30 -4.82 -8.05
CA TRP A 44 -0.97 -3.68 -7.43
C TRP A 44 -0.82 -3.67 -5.91
N GLY A 45 -0.73 -4.84 -5.26
CA GLY A 45 -0.41 -4.94 -3.84
C GLY A 45 0.97 -4.35 -3.53
N GLY A 46 1.96 -4.67 -4.36
CA GLY A 46 3.31 -4.09 -4.29
C GLY A 46 3.32 -2.57 -4.51
N VAL A 47 2.59 -2.07 -5.50
CA VAL A 47 2.45 -0.62 -5.75
C VAL A 47 1.81 0.08 -4.54
N CYS A 48 0.70 -0.45 -4.01
CA CYS A 48 0.04 0.09 -2.84
C CYS A 48 0.96 0.12 -1.60
N LEU A 49 1.74 -0.95 -1.37
CA LEU A 49 2.73 -0.99 -0.30
C LEU A 49 3.80 0.09 -0.46
N LEU A 50 4.35 0.24 -1.67
CA LEU A 50 5.35 1.27 -1.97
C LEU A 50 4.83 2.66 -1.64
N PHE A 51 3.65 3.02 -2.16
CA PHE A 51 3.04 4.32 -1.89
C PHE A 51 2.69 4.51 -0.41
N GLY A 52 2.16 3.48 0.25
CA GLY A 52 1.84 3.53 1.67
C GLY A 52 3.07 3.81 2.54
N ILE A 53 4.19 3.14 2.25
CA ILE A 53 5.47 3.37 2.93
C ILE A 53 5.98 4.79 2.65
N LEU A 54 5.92 5.26 1.40
CA LEU A 54 6.34 6.63 1.05
C LEU A 54 5.53 7.69 1.81
N PHE A 55 4.21 7.55 1.86
CA PHE A 55 3.34 8.46 2.61
C PHE A 55 3.58 8.39 4.12
N LEU A 56 3.84 7.19 4.64
CA LEU A 56 4.15 7.00 6.05
C LEU A 56 5.48 7.71 6.41
N ILE A 57 6.53 7.52 5.59
CA ILE A 57 7.81 8.23 5.75
C ILE A 57 7.62 9.74 5.63
N ALA A 58 6.86 10.20 4.63
CA ALA A 58 6.57 11.62 4.43
C ALA A 58 5.77 12.24 5.60
N SER A 59 4.99 11.44 6.33
CA SER A 59 4.31 11.90 7.56
C SER A 59 5.29 12.13 8.73
N PHE A 60 6.43 11.45 8.72
CA PHE A 60 7.50 11.60 9.73
C PHE A 60 8.57 12.61 9.32
N ALA A 61 8.69 12.90 8.01
CA ALA A 61 9.53 13.99 7.53
C ALA A 61 9.03 15.30 8.12
N LYS A 62 9.81 15.84 9.07
CA LYS A 62 9.54 17.10 9.74
C LYS A 62 9.43 18.20 8.68
N PRO A 63 8.39 19.06 8.70
CA PRO A 63 8.38 20.23 7.83
C PRO A 63 9.65 21.02 8.13
N SER A 64 10.52 21.20 7.13
CA SER A 64 11.62 22.15 7.22
C SER A 64 11.00 23.55 7.10
N GLU A 65 10.55 24.08 8.23
CA GLU A 65 10.50 25.53 8.43
C GLU A 65 11.91 26.05 8.69
#